data_AF-A0A0V0R5R2-F1
#
_entry.id   AF-A0A0V0R5R2-F1
#
_cell.length_a   1.000
_cell.length_b   1.000
_cell.length_c   1.000
_cell.angle_alpha   90.00
_cell.angle_beta   90.00
_cell.angle_gamma   90.00
#
_symmetry.space_group_name_H-M   'P 1'
#
loop_
_entity.id
_entity.type
_entity.pdbx_description
1 polymer ?
#
loop_
_entity_poly.entity_id
_entity_poly.type
_entity_poly.pdbx_seq_one_letter_code
_entity_poly.pdbx_strand_id
1 'polypeptide(L)'
;MTDQTNMQCKIEGHQNLKFLYLNMSSDNKQDFFSCPICIQQQFMDTKQNPDKHQKTLILIEQLQNDQLKSENLTGWPPIQNNNHQQIYQNHLKNMKEQGQENDYQFNYFKKQIIDFFNNFQKQIINEIQKQQKETIIQLQNYCNYYFQNQDSDQEFNSLQEIIKKFDVKEFREKFLEFQQNKIDIDQLFDYKQQQNCQVYNNNKLYDSLKTQQEKVEEMKDDLEKEFAKINDSIASFRKYQPSLKKIPQQQQIQQQQQQQPTKKQQQLKFYKSDFNSYDNKGKFEIDNDARTIKFKSDWYTHIYSENLQQEKEYHLRFTMDTKNNVENIFLAFSLTSGNKKNSKSLLTDHYVTVFYYNGNSSAKGGEFKVEGKEKFTEFFKDKQTIMNVVFNIEKQFMEIYDDDKISYQKLTFNQNNNNFEEQILGIYYNKIGISQVDIQFID
;
A
#
# COMPACT_ATOMS: atom_id res chain seq x y z
N MET A 1 9.30 -36.73 -75.26
CA MET A 1 10.03 -35.69 -74.49
C MET A 1 9.49 -35.77 -73.08
N THR A 2 10.24 -36.35 -72.16
CA THR A 2 9.81 -36.52 -70.76
C THR A 2 10.13 -35.23 -70.01
N ASP A 3 9.10 -34.57 -69.49
CA ASP A 3 9.24 -33.40 -68.63
C ASP A 3 10.19 -33.73 -67.47
N GLN A 4 11.40 -33.16 -67.51
CA GLN A 4 12.33 -33.19 -66.41
C GLN A 4 11.76 -32.34 -65.28
N THR A 5 10.88 -32.93 -64.49
CA THR A 5 10.37 -32.32 -63.28
C THR A 5 11.52 -32.22 -62.27
N ASN A 6 11.61 -31.11 -61.54
CA ASN A 6 12.63 -30.88 -60.51
C ASN A 6 12.56 -31.87 -59.32
N MET A 7 11.58 -32.79 -59.31
CA MET A 7 11.26 -33.72 -58.23
C MET A 7 11.82 -35.14 -58.44
N GLN A 8 12.87 -35.28 -59.24
CA GLN A 8 13.51 -36.56 -59.56
C GLN A 8 14.93 -36.64 -58.99
N CYS A 9 15.29 -37.82 -58.48
CA CYS A 9 16.62 -38.10 -57.97
C CYS A 9 17.67 -38.07 -59.09
N LYS A 10 18.74 -37.29 -58.88
CA LYS A 10 19.83 -37.11 -59.85
C LYS A 10 21.07 -37.98 -59.56
N ILE A 11 20.98 -38.89 -58.60
CA ILE A 11 22.08 -39.80 -58.25
C ILE A 11 22.15 -40.90 -59.31
N GLU A 12 23.37 -41.17 -59.78
CA GLU A 12 23.63 -42.20 -60.77
C GLU A 12 23.20 -43.59 -60.24
N GLY A 13 22.50 -44.36 -61.07
CA GLY A 13 21.93 -45.66 -60.66
C GLY A 13 20.56 -45.61 -59.98
N HIS A 14 20.01 -44.43 -59.67
CA HIS A 14 18.70 -44.29 -59.00
C HIS A 14 17.52 -44.09 -59.97
N GLN A 15 17.71 -44.35 -61.27
CA GLN A 15 16.66 -44.41 -62.31
C GLN A 15 15.66 -43.22 -62.34
N ASN A 16 16.10 -41.98 -62.06
CA ASN A 16 15.23 -40.79 -61.99
C ASN A 16 14.01 -40.96 -61.07
N LEU A 17 14.13 -41.78 -60.01
CA LEU A 17 13.04 -42.01 -59.07
C LEU A 17 12.56 -40.69 -58.45
N LYS A 18 11.23 -40.57 -58.27
CA LYS A 18 10.62 -39.42 -57.62
C LYS A 18 11.10 -39.31 -56.17
N PHE A 19 11.42 -38.10 -55.74
CA PHE A 19 11.67 -37.83 -54.32
C PHE A 19 10.40 -38.09 -53.51
N LEU A 20 10.52 -38.83 -52.41
CA LEU A 20 9.40 -39.14 -51.49
C LEU A 20 9.53 -38.40 -50.17
N TYR A 21 10.76 -38.14 -49.73
CA TYR A 21 11.03 -37.51 -48.44
C TYR A 21 11.83 -36.23 -48.62
N LEU A 22 11.48 -35.25 -47.79
CA LEU A 22 12.26 -34.05 -47.51
C LEU A 22 13.02 -34.27 -46.21
N ASN A 23 14.32 -34.06 -46.22
CA ASN A 23 15.19 -34.23 -45.06
C ASN A 23 15.53 -32.86 -44.44
N MET A 24 14.85 -32.53 -43.34
CA MET A 24 15.02 -31.24 -42.65
C MET A 24 16.29 -31.16 -41.80
N SER A 25 16.96 -32.29 -41.61
CA SER A 25 18.18 -32.40 -40.80
C SER A 25 19.47 -32.41 -41.63
N SER A 26 19.38 -32.21 -42.94
CA SER A 26 20.54 -32.22 -43.81
C SER A 26 21.12 -30.82 -44.02
N ASP A 27 22.40 -30.67 -43.72
CA ASP A 27 23.18 -29.50 -44.14
C ASP A 27 23.74 -29.64 -45.57
N ASN A 28 23.67 -30.85 -46.14
CA ASN A 28 24.09 -31.12 -47.52
C ASN A 28 22.90 -31.05 -48.49
N LYS A 29 23.04 -30.22 -49.54
CA LYS A 29 22.07 -30.09 -50.63
C LYS A 29 21.76 -31.42 -51.33
N GLN A 30 22.73 -32.33 -51.40
CA GLN A 30 22.55 -33.63 -52.05
C GLN A 30 21.67 -34.59 -51.23
N ASP A 31 21.63 -34.39 -49.91
CA ASP A 31 20.87 -35.20 -48.95
C ASP A 31 19.54 -34.55 -48.54
N PHE A 32 19.19 -33.41 -49.16
CA PHE A 32 18.00 -32.63 -48.86
C PHE A 32 16.70 -33.34 -49.28
N PHE A 33 16.74 -34.07 -50.40
CA PHE A 33 15.64 -34.90 -50.85
C PHE A 33 16.08 -36.35 -50.98
N SER A 34 15.23 -37.27 -50.54
CA SER A 34 15.51 -38.70 -50.60
C SER A 34 14.44 -39.44 -51.41
N CYS A 35 14.90 -40.27 -52.35
CA CYS A 35 14.07 -41.28 -53.02
C CYS A 35 14.11 -42.61 -52.21
N PRO A 36 13.30 -43.62 -52.57
CA PRO A 36 13.30 -44.91 -51.87
C PRO A 36 14.69 -45.54 -51.72
N ILE A 37 15.49 -45.49 -52.79
CA ILE A 37 16.83 -46.09 -52.81
C ILE A 37 17.79 -45.30 -51.90
N CYS A 38 17.76 -43.96 -51.94
CA CYS A 38 18.54 -43.11 -51.04
C CYS A 38 18.24 -43.40 -49.57
N ILE A 39 16.95 -43.52 -49.21
CA ILE A 39 16.55 -43.86 -47.85
C ILE A 39 17.07 -45.23 -47.44
N GLN A 40 16.95 -46.23 -48.31
CA GLN A 40 17.40 -47.59 -48.02
C GLN A 40 18.92 -47.67 -47.84
N GLN A 41 19.69 -47.00 -48.69
CA GLN A 41 21.15 -46.87 -48.54
C GLN A 41 21.51 -46.20 -47.21
N GLN A 42 20.83 -45.10 -46.89
CA GLN A 42 21.02 -44.38 -45.64
C GLN A 42 20.75 -45.27 -44.41
N PHE A 43 19.67 -46.06 -44.41
CA PHE A 43 19.37 -47.00 -43.32
C PHE A 43 20.44 -48.09 -43.13
N MET A 44 21.07 -48.53 -44.22
CA MET A 44 22.16 -49.50 -44.16
C MET A 44 23.43 -48.86 -43.57
N ASP A 45 23.69 -47.60 -43.90
CA ASP A 45 24.82 -46.84 -43.35
C ASP A 45 24.65 -46.55 -41.85
N THR A 46 23.44 -46.23 -41.36
CA THR A 46 23.20 -45.95 -39.92
C THR A 46 23.38 -47.19 -39.05
N LYS A 47 23.14 -48.40 -39.58
CA LYS A 47 23.41 -49.66 -38.86
C LYS A 47 24.89 -49.92 -38.62
N GLN A 48 25.76 -49.38 -39.48
CA GLN A 48 27.21 -49.50 -39.36
C GLN A 48 27.83 -48.40 -38.50
N ASN A 49 27.15 -47.25 -38.35
CA ASN A 49 27.63 -46.13 -37.55
C ASN A 49 26.46 -45.41 -36.85
N PRO A 50 26.08 -45.84 -35.64
CA PRO A 50 24.88 -45.35 -34.94
C PRO A 50 24.94 -43.87 -34.54
N ASP A 51 26.14 -43.27 -34.49
CA ASP A 51 26.33 -41.86 -34.16
C ASP A 51 25.96 -40.90 -35.30
N LYS A 52 25.61 -41.42 -36.50
CA LYS A 52 25.01 -40.61 -37.57
C LYS A 52 23.57 -40.25 -37.20
N HIS A 53 23.40 -38.98 -36.81
CA HIS A 53 22.18 -38.31 -36.35
C HIS A 53 20.83 -38.86 -36.86
N GLN A 54 19.86 -38.92 -35.95
CA GLN A 54 18.45 -39.17 -36.20
C GLN A 54 17.91 -38.18 -37.24
N LYS A 55 17.71 -38.61 -38.49
CA LYS A 55 17.24 -37.71 -39.55
C LYS A 55 15.75 -37.38 -39.40
N THR A 56 15.39 -36.11 -39.53
CA THR A 56 14.00 -35.67 -39.53
C THR A 56 13.47 -35.64 -40.96
N LEU A 57 12.69 -36.67 -41.31
CA LEU A 57 12.14 -36.87 -42.64
C LEU A 57 10.66 -36.49 -42.66
N ILE A 58 10.26 -35.71 -43.66
CA ILE A 58 8.88 -35.34 -43.93
C ILE A 58 8.46 -35.95 -45.26
N LEU A 59 7.27 -36.56 -45.31
CA LEU A 59 6.70 -37.06 -46.56
C LEU A 59 6.29 -35.88 -47.46
N ILE A 60 6.78 -35.86 -48.69
CA ILE A 60 6.47 -34.77 -49.63
C ILE A 60 4.97 -34.70 -49.93
N GLU A 61 4.29 -35.84 -50.01
CA GLU A 61 2.84 -35.90 -50.22
C GLU A 61 2.07 -35.23 -49.06
N GLN A 62 2.55 -35.37 -47.82
CA GLN A 62 1.95 -34.71 -46.67
C GLN A 62 2.10 -33.18 -46.75
N LEU A 63 3.22 -32.67 -47.30
CA LEU A 63 3.42 -31.24 -47.53
C LEU A 63 2.56 -30.68 -48.68
N GLN A 64 2.15 -31.53 -49.61
CA GLN A 64 1.29 -31.15 -50.73
C GLN A 64 -0.21 -31.14 -50.36
N ASN A 65 -0.56 -31.58 -49.15
CA ASN A 65 -1.93 -31.67 -48.68
C ASN A 65 -2.28 -30.49 -47.76
N ASP A 66 -2.87 -29.44 -48.31
CA ASP A 66 -3.27 -28.23 -47.58
C ASP A 66 -4.35 -28.47 -46.49
N GLN A 67 -5.01 -29.64 -46.49
CA GLN A 67 -6.00 -30.00 -45.47
C GLN A 67 -5.35 -30.63 -44.23
N LEU A 68 -4.08 -31.04 -44.31
CA LEU A 68 -3.38 -31.69 -43.22
C LEU A 68 -2.87 -30.65 -42.23
N LYS A 69 -3.32 -30.72 -40.97
CA LYS A 69 -2.82 -29.84 -39.90
C LYS A 69 -1.35 -30.12 -39.62
N SER A 70 -0.59 -29.07 -39.29
CA SER A 70 0.85 -29.19 -39.00
C SER A 70 1.19 -30.12 -37.83
N GLU A 71 0.28 -30.27 -36.87
CA GLU A 71 0.39 -31.21 -35.73
C GLU A 71 0.29 -32.69 -36.14
N ASN A 72 -0.20 -32.97 -37.36
CA ASN A 72 -0.33 -34.31 -37.92
C ASN A 72 0.74 -34.61 -39.00
N LEU A 73 1.64 -33.67 -39.27
CA LEU A 73 2.74 -33.85 -40.22
C LEU A 73 3.86 -34.69 -39.59
N THR A 74 4.24 -35.78 -40.23
CA THR A 74 5.33 -36.62 -39.76
C THR A 74 6.65 -35.86 -39.85
N GLY A 75 7.40 -35.82 -38.76
CA GLY A 75 8.67 -35.07 -38.69
C GLY A 75 8.50 -33.56 -38.53
N TRP A 76 7.29 -33.06 -38.25
CA TRP A 76 7.03 -31.65 -37.96
C TRP A 76 6.58 -31.44 -36.50
N PRO A 77 7.07 -30.40 -35.79
CA PRO A 77 8.15 -29.51 -36.19
C PRO A 77 9.48 -30.28 -36.28
N PRO A 78 10.43 -29.85 -37.13
CA PRO A 78 11.66 -30.57 -37.37
C PRO A 78 12.71 -30.33 -36.27
N ILE A 79 12.37 -30.68 -35.03
CA ILE A 79 13.21 -30.48 -33.84
C ILE A 79 13.76 -31.84 -33.41
N GLN A 80 15.07 -32.02 -33.51
CA GLN A 80 15.74 -33.28 -33.14
C GLN A 80 16.07 -33.36 -31.64
N ASN A 81 16.27 -32.22 -30.99
CA ASN A 81 16.67 -32.17 -29.59
C ASN A 81 15.44 -32.22 -28.67
N ASN A 82 15.37 -33.22 -27.79
CA ASN A 82 14.26 -33.41 -26.85
C ASN A 82 14.01 -32.18 -25.96
N ASN A 83 15.05 -31.48 -25.51
CA ASN A 83 14.90 -30.27 -24.71
C ASN A 83 14.27 -29.14 -25.53
N HIS A 84 14.69 -28.97 -26.78
CA HIS A 84 14.09 -27.97 -27.68
C HIS A 84 12.63 -28.31 -27.99
N GLN A 85 12.31 -29.60 -28.11
CA GLN A 85 10.94 -30.04 -28.31
C GLN A 85 10.07 -29.74 -27.09
N GLN A 86 10.57 -29.96 -25.87
CA GLN A 86 9.86 -29.57 -24.64
C GLN A 86 9.64 -28.06 -24.56
N ILE A 87 10.66 -27.25 -24.89
CA ILE A 87 10.55 -25.78 -24.95
C ILE A 87 9.43 -25.38 -25.92
N TYR A 88 9.45 -25.92 -27.14
CA TYR A 88 8.44 -25.65 -28.16
C TYR A 88 7.02 -26.00 -27.69
N GLN A 89 6.85 -27.19 -27.09
CA GLN A 89 5.55 -27.62 -26.57
C GLN A 89 5.05 -26.74 -25.42
N ASN A 90 5.94 -26.30 -24.53
CA ASN A 90 5.60 -25.38 -23.45
C ASN A 90 5.14 -24.03 -24.00
N HIS A 91 5.82 -23.48 -25.01
CA HIS A 91 5.40 -22.24 -25.65
C HIS A 91 4.05 -22.38 -26.37
N LEU A 92 3.81 -23.49 -27.08
CA LEU A 92 2.51 -23.77 -27.72
C LEU A 92 1.38 -23.85 -26.68
N LYS A 93 1.61 -24.55 -25.57
CA LYS A 93 0.62 -24.66 -24.49
C LYS A 93 0.32 -23.29 -23.88
N ASN A 94 1.36 -22.51 -23.57
CA ASN A 94 1.20 -21.18 -23.01
C ASN A 94 0.47 -20.24 -23.98
N MET A 95 0.75 -20.29 -25.28
CA MET A 95 0.03 -19.52 -26.29
C MET A 95 -1.45 -19.92 -26.40
N LYS A 96 -1.77 -21.21 -26.30
CA LYS A 96 -3.17 -21.69 -26.30
C LYS A 96 -3.95 -21.20 -25.07
N GLU A 97 -3.30 -21.15 -23.90
CA GLU A 97 -3.96 -20.79 -22.63
C GLU A 97 -3.98 -19.28 -22.34
N GLN A 98 -3.01 -18.50 -22.84
CA GLN A 98 -2.76 -17.11 -22.43
C GLN A 98 -2.84 -16.07 -23.57
N GLY A 99 -3.16 -16.49 -24.80
CA GLY A 99 -3.29 -15.62 -25.98
C GLY A 99 -2.07 -15.65 -26.90
N GLN A 100 -2.14 -14.93 -28.02
CA GLN A 100 -1.04 -14.80 -29.00
C GLN A 100 -0.15 -13.57 -28.70
N GLU A 101 1.07 -13.55 -29.22
CA GLU A 101 2.05 -12.43 -29.17
C GLU A 101 2.61 -12.07 -27.77
N ASN A 102 3.21 -10.88 -27.61
CA ASN A 102 3.89 -10.40 -26.39
C ASN A 102 3.02 -10.47 -25.11
N ASP A 103 1.71 -10.57 -25.27
CA ASP A 103 0.76 -10.64 -24.16
C ASP A 103 0.78 -11.99 -23.43
N TYR A 104 1.18 -13.11 -24.06
CA TYR A 104 1.14 -14.42 -23.38
C TYR A 104 2.12 -14.49 -22.20
N GLN A 105 3.31 -13.89 -22.35
CA GLN A 105 4.33 -13.88 -21.28
C GLN A 105 3.86 -13.01 -20.13
N PHE A 106 3.34 -11.82 -20.44
CA PHE A 106 2.79 -10.92 -19.44
C PHE A 106 1.61 -11.57 -18.70
N ASN A 107 0.65 -12.16 -19.42
CA ASN A 107 -0.51 -12.83 -18.84
C ASN A 107 -0.12 -14.02 -17.97
N TYR A 108 0.86 -14.81 -18.38
CA TYR A 108 1.40 -15.90 -17.58
C TYR A 108 1.96 -15.41 -16.23
N PHE A 109 2.85 -14.41 -16.25
CA PHE A 109 3.44 -13.88 -15.01
C PHE A 109 2.42 -13.10 -14.17
N LYS A 110 1.51 -12.36 -14.80
CA LYS A 110 0.39 -11.68 -14.14
C LYS A 110 -0.46 -12.68 -13.37
N LYS A 111 -0.82 -13.80 -13.99
CA LYS A 111 -1.58 -14.87 -13.34
C LYS A 111 -0.81 -15.45 -12.17
N GLN A 112 0.48 -15.74 -12.31
CA GLN A 112 1.32 -16.22 -11.21
C GLN A 112 1.37 -15.25 -10.02
N ILE A 113 1.49 -13.94 -10.29
CA ILE A 113 1.48 -12.92 -9.24
C ILE A 113 0.13 -12.92 -8.52
N ILE A 114 -0.98 -12.92 -9.27
CA ILE A 114 -2.33 -12.95 -8.71
C ILE A 114 -2.54 -14.21 -7.86
N ASP A 115 -2.19 -15.38 -8.39
CA ASP A 115 -2.35 -16.67 -7.71
C ASP A 115 -1.50 -16.73 -6.43
N PHE A 116 -0.27 -16.21 -6.47
CA PHE A 116 0.58 -16.08 -5.30
C PHE A 116 -0.07 -15.25 -4.20
N PHE A 117 -0.50 -14.02 -4.49
CA PHE A 117 -1.10 -13.13 -3.49
C PHE A 117 -2.43 -13.66 -2.97
N ASN A 118 -3.25 -14.26 -3.83
CA ASN A 118 -4.51 -14.88 -3.41
C ASN A 118 -4.28 -16.06 -2.45
N ASN A 119 -3.30 -16.92 -2.74
CA ASN A 119 -2.95 -18.04 -1.87
C ASN A 119 -2.36 -17.56 -0.55
N PHE A 120 -1.48 -16.55 -0.61
CA PHE A 120 -0.87 -15.96 0.57
C PHE A 120 -1.91 -15.29 1.48
N GLN A 121 -2.87 -14.54 0.92
CA GLN A 121 -3.99 -13.96 1.64
C GLN A 121 -4.80 -15.02 2.38
N LYS A 122 -5.14 -16.13 1.70
CA LYS A 122 -5.89 -17.23 2.33
C LYS A 122 -5.13 -17.84 3.51
N GLN A 123 -3.82 -18.04 3.36
CA GLN A 123 -2.98 -18.57 4.45
C GLN A 123 -2.95 -17.62 5.64
N ILE A 124 -2.75 -16.32 5.41
CA ILE A 124 -2.76 -15.30 6.49
C ILE A 124 -4.11 -15.28 7.21
N ILE A 125 -5.22 -15.25 6.47
CA ILE A 125 -6.57 -15.23 7.09
C ILE A 125 -6.78 -16.45 7.99
N ASN A 126 -6.39 -17.64 7.53
CA ASN A 126 -6.53 -18.86 8.31
C ASN A 126 -5.69 -18.83 9.58
N GLU A 127 -4.44 -18.36 9.51
CA GLU A 127 -3.58 -18.22 10.69
C GLU A 127 -4.10 -17.17 11.67
N ILE A 128 -4.62 -16.02 11.19
CA ILE A 128 -5.27 -15.02 12.04
C ILE A 128 -6.46 -15.62 12.79
N GLN A 129 -7.33 -16.36 12.09
CA GLN A 129 -8.49 -17.00 12.72
C GLN A 129 -8.08 -18.04 13.76
N LYS A 130 -6.99 -18.79 13.51
CA LYS A 130 -6.44 -19.75 14.45
C LYS A 130 -5.90 -19.06 15.70
N GLN A 131 -5.04 -18.05 15.53
CA GLN A 131 -4.48 -17.27 16.63
C GLN A 131 -5.58 -16.60 17.46
N GLN A 132 -6.60 -16.01 16.82
CA GLN A 132 -7.73 -15.42 17.53
C GLN A 132 -8.44 -16.43 18.44
N LYS A 133 -8.72 -17.64 17.94
CA LYS A 133 -9.35 -18.69 18.74
C LYS A 133 -8.46 -19.12 19.90
N GLU A 134 -7.16 -19.31 19.67
CA GLU A 134 -6.20 -19.69 20.70
C GLU A 134 -6.05 -18.62 21.79
N THR A 135 -5.98 -17.34 21.41
CA THR A 135 -5.93 -16.22 22.37
C THR A 135 -7.21 -16.13 23.19
N ILE A 136 -8.39 -16.33 22.60
CA ILE A 136 -9.66 -16.37 23.35
C ILE A 136 -9.65 -17.52 24.37
N ILE A 137 -9.16 -18.71 23.99
CA ILE A 137 -9.03 -19.85 24.91
C ILE A 137 -8.06 -19.53 26.04
N GLN A 138 -6.92 -18.89 25.76
CA GLN A 138 -5.96 -18.46 26.78
C GLN A 138 -6.59 -17.45 27.75
N LEU A 139 -7.32 -16.47 27.23
CA LEU A 139 -8.06 -15.51 28.04
C LEU A 139 -9.09 -16.22 28.93
N GLN A 140 -9.84 -17.17 28.37
CA GLN A 140 -10.82 -17.94 29.13
C GLN A 140 -10.16 -18.75 30.25
N ASN A 141 -9.02 -19.40 29.97
CA ASN A 141 -8.26 -20.15 30.97
C ASN A 141 -7.71 -19.24 32.08
N TYR A 142 -7.20 -18.07 31.72
CA TYR A 142 -6.76 -17.06 32.68
C TYR A 142 -7.93 -16.62 33.57
N CYS A 143 -9.06 -16.23 32.97
CA CYS A 143 -10.24 -15.82 33.70
C CYS A 143 -10.75 -16.93 34.64
N ASN A 144 -10.76 -18.19 34.19
CA ASN A 144 -11.15 -19.30 35.05
C ASN A 144 -10.14 -19.49 36.20
N TYR A 145 -8.84 -19.39 35.95
CA TYR A 145 -7.82 -19.50 37.01
C TYR A 145 -7.95 -18.39 38.07
N TYR A 146 -8.14 -17.14 37.65
CA TYR A 146 -8.16 -16.01 38.58
C TYR A 146 -9.53 -15.72 39.20
N PHE A 147 -10.63 -16.03 38.52
CA PHE A 147 -11.99 -15.72 38.97
C PHE A 147 -12.82 -16.95 39.38
N GLN A 148 -12.44 -18.18 38.99
CA GLN A 148 -13.18 -19.40 39.36
C GLN A 148 -12.43 -20.31 40.34
N ASN A 149 -11.09 -20.35 40.32
CA ASN A 149 -10.31 -21.17 41.27
C ASN A 149 -10.03 -20.48 42.62
N GLN A 150 -10.63 -19.32 42.91
CA GLN A 150 -10.57 -18.71 44.25
C GLN A 150 -11.63 -19.29 45.20
N ASP A 151 -11.71 -20.61 45.28
CA ASP A 151 -12.51 -21.31 46.29
C ASP A 151 -11.58 -22.12 47.19
N SER A 152 -10.89 -21.41 48.08
CA SER A 152 -10.49 -21.89 49.41
C SER A 152 -9.91 -20.73 50.22
N ASP A 153 -10.72 -20.20 51.14
CA ASP A 153 -10.31 -19.54 52.39
C ASP A 153 -10.09 -18.01 52.48
N GLN A 154 -10.28 -17.18 51.45
CA GLN A 154 -10.23 -15.71 51.63
C GLN A 154 -11.30 -14.91 50.86
N GLU A 155 -12.35 -14.52 51.60
CA GLU A 155 -13.07 -13.23 51.54
C GLU A 155 -13.24 -12.52 50.18
N PHE A 156 -13.58 -13.23 49.11
CA PHE A 156 -14.27 -12.62 47.98
C PHE A 156 -15.75 -13.00 48.03
N ASN A 157 -16.56 -12.16 48.69
CA ASN A 157 -18.00 -12.15 48.41
C ASN A 157 -18.13 -12.02 46.89
N SER A 158 -19.00 -12.82 46.27
CA SER A 158 -19.17 -12.73 44.82
C SER A 158 -19.46 -11.26 44.47
N LEU A 159 -18.83 -10.71 43.42
CA LEU A 159 -19.05 -9.32 42.99
C LEU A 159 -20.56 -8.99 42.92
N GLN A 160 -21.37 -9.99 42.53
CA GLN A 160 -22.82 -9.93 42.56
C GLN A 160 -23.41 -9.71 43.95
N GLU A 161 -22.94 -10.40 45.00
CA GLU A 161 -23.36 -10.18 46.38
C GLU A 161 -22.94 -8.80 46.90
N ILE A 162 -21.75 -8.32 46.56
CA ILE A 162 -21.31 -6.97 46.94
C ILE A 162 -22.21 -5.92 46.26
N ILE A 163 -22.45 -6.05 44.95
CA ILE A 163 -23.30 -5.13 44.19
C ILE A 163 -24.75 -5.16 44.70
N LYS A 164 -25.28 -6.34 45.06
CA LYS A 164 -26.63 -6.47 45.65
C LYS A 164 -26.80 -5.67 46.94
N LYS A 165 -25.74 -5.51 47.74
CA LYS A 165 -25.81 -4.69 48.97
C LYS A 165 -26.02 -3.21 48.69
N PHE A 166 -25.72 -2.73 47.48
CA PHE A 166 -26.00 -1.35 47.06
C PHE A 166 -27.39 -1.18 46.43
N ASP A 167 -28.18 -2.24 46.33
CA ASP A 167 -29.54 -2.14 45.79
C ASP A 167 -30.43 -1.30 46.71
N VAL A 168 -31.11 -0.32 46.12
CA VAL A 168 -32.01 0.60 46.82
C VAL A 168 -33.31 -0.08 47.25
N LYS A 169 -33.59 -1.31 46.79
CA LYS A 169 -34.85 -2.02 47.04
C LYS A 169 -35.18 -2.14 48.53
N GLU A 170 -34.25 -2.62 49.35
CA GLU A 170 -34.48 -2.79 50.79
C GLU A 170 -34.70 -1.44 51.49
N PHE A 171 -33.94 -0.42 51.09
CA PHE A 171 -34.10 0.94 51.60
C PHE A 171 -35.47 1.53 51.21
N ARG A 172 -35.95 1.29 49.99
CA ARG A 172 -37.29 1.72 49.53
C ARG A 172 -38.39 1.06 50.35
N GLU A 173 -38.27 -0.25 50.62
CA GLU A 173 -39.25 -0.97 51.44
C GLU A 173 -39.31 -0.39 52.87
N LYS A 174 -38.16 -0.12 53.48
CA LYS A 174 -38.09 0.54 54.80
C LYS A 174 -38.60 1.98 54.79
N PHE A 175 -38.35 2.72 53.73
CA PHE A 175 -38.88 4.08 53.58
C PHE A 175 -40.41 4.09 53.43
N LEU A 176 -40.98 3.09 52.74
CA LEU A 176 -42.44 2.92 52.63
C LEU A 176 -43.07 2.56 53.99
N GLU A 177 -42.41 1.76 54.82
CA GLU A 177 -42.86 1.49 56.20
C GLU A 177 -42.92 2.78 57.02
N PHE A 178 -41.94 3.67 56.86
CA PHE A 178 -41.94 4.98 57.50
C PHE A 178 -43.09 5.86 56.99
N GLN A 179 -43.31 5.93 55.67
CA GLN A 179 -44.44 6.67 55.09
C GLN A 179 -45.81 6.16 55.58
N GLN A 180 -45.91 4.88 55.89
CA GLN A 180 -47.12 4.24 56.42
C GLN A 180 -47.25 4.37 57.95
N ASN A 181 -46.38 5.14 58.62
CA ASN A 181 -46.29 5.29 60.08
C ASN A 181 -46.11 3.95 60.82
N LYS A 182 -45.52 2.92 60.16
CA LYS A 182 -45.21 1.63 60.78
C LYS A 182 -43.93 1.65 61.60
N ILE A 183 -43.01 2.54 61.24
CA ILE A 183 -41.76 2.83 61.95
C ILE A 183 -41.66 4.34 62.19
N ASP A 184 -40.98 4.74 63.26
CA ASP A 184 -40.72 6.14 63.58
C ASP A 184 -39.40 6.64 62.94
N ILE A 185 -39.10 7.92 63.14
CA ILE A 185 -37.91 8.55 62.55
C ILE A 185 -36.61 8.00 63.14
N ASP A 186 -36.62 7.61 64.42
CA ASP A 186 -35.45 7.07 65.10
C ASP A 186 -35.12 5.69 64.54
N GLN A 187 -36.13 4.84 64.32
CA GLN A 187 -35.99 3.53 63.69
C GLN A 187 -35.50 3.61 62.24
N LEU A 188 -35.99 4.59 61.46
CA LEU A 188 -35.50 4.81 60.09
C LEU A 188 -34.05 5.30 60.10
N PHE A 189 -33.70 6.18 61.04
CA PHE A 189 -32.34 6.69 61.21
C PHE A 189 -31.37 5.56 61.61
N ASP A 190 -31.74 4.72 62.56
CA ASP A 190 -30.95 3.56 62.99
C ASP A 190 -30.72 2.58 61.84
N TYR A 191 -31.75 2.29 61.04
CA TYR A 191 -31.61 1.47 59.83
C TYR A 191 -30.62 2.09 58.83
N LYS A 192 -30.71 3.40 58.59
CA LYS A 192 -29.77 4.13 57.73
C LYS A 192 -28.34 4.10 58.29
N GLN A 193 -28.16 4.18 59.61
CA GLN A 193 -26.83 4.08 60.23
C GLN A 193 -26.24 2.67 60.12
N GLN A 194 -27.07 1.64 60.25
CA GLN A 194 -26.65 0.26 60.01
C GLN A 194 -26.18 0.04 58.57
N GLN A 195 -26.94 0.54 57.58
CA GLN A 195 -26.56 0.49 56.16
C GLN A 195 -25.26 1.26 55.88
N ASN A 196 -25.08 2.43 56.50
CA ASN A 196 -23.83 3.19 56.42
C ASN A 196 -22.62 2.37 56.89
N CYS A 197 -22.73 1.69 58.04
CA CYS A 197 -21.63 0.89 58.58
C CYS A 197 -21.37 -0.40 57.80
N GLN A 198 -22.42 -1.04 57.28
CA GLN A 198 -22.31 -2.33 56.60
C GLN A 198 -21.93 -2.21 55.13
N VAL A 199 -22.36 -1.13 54.46
CA VAL A 199 -22.28 -0.97 53.01
C VAL A 199 -21.56 0.32 52.61
N TYR A 200 -22.13 1.49 52.93
CA TYR A 200 -21.70 2.75 52.30
C TYR A 200 -20.35 3.30 52.79
N ASN A 201 -19.95 3.01 54.03
CA ASN A 201 -18.67 3.39 54.63
C ASN A 201 -17.82 2.18 55.02
N ASN A 202 -18.01 1.04 54.33
CA ASN A 202 -17.27 -0.18 54.60
C ASN A 202 -16.03 -0.29 53.70
N ASN A 203 -14.89 0.20 54.18
CA ASN A 203 -13.62 0.19 53.43
C ASN A 203 -13.23 -1.19 52.90
N LYS A 204 -13.53 -2.29 53.62
CA LYS A 204 -13.21 -3.64 53.16
C LYS A 204 -13.94 -4.01 51.86
N LEU A 205 -15.20 -3.58 51.70
CA LEU A 205 -15.94 -3.81 50.46
C LEU A 205 -15.34 -3.04 49.29
N TYR A 206 -14.99 -1.77 49.53
CA TYR A 206 -14.39 -0.92 48.50
C TYR A 206 -12.97 -1.38 48.12
N ASP A 207 -12.15 -1.80 49.08
CA ASP A 207 -10.81 -2.34 48.84
C ASP A 207 -10.87 -3.65 48.02
N SER A 208 -11.86 -4.50 48.28
CA SER A 208 -12.13 -5.72 47.50
C SER A 208 -12.51 -5.41 46.05
N LEU A 209 -13.45 -4.47 45.84
CA LEU A 209 -13.84 -4.00 44.49
C LEU A 209 -12.64 -3.38 43.74
N LYS A 210 -11.85 -2.55 44.43
CA LYS A 210 -10.66 -1.92 43.87
C LYS A 210 -9.62 -2.95 43.45
N THR A 211 -9.35 -3.94 44.29
CA THR A 211 -8.41 -5.03 43.97
C THR A 211 -8.84 -5.82 42.73
N GLN A 212 -10.14 -6.07 42.56
CA GLN A 212 -10.67 -6.72 41.36
C GLN A 212 -10.54 -5.84 40.12
N GLN A 213 -10.81 -4.55 40.24
CA GLN A 213 -10.65 -3.60 39.16
C GLN A 213 -9.18 -3.49 38.71
N GLU A 214 -8.24 -3.43 39.65
CA GLU A 214 -6.80 -3.38 39.35
C GLU A 214 -6.33 -4.59 38.55
N LYS A 215 -6.81 -5.80 38.87
CA LYS A 215 -6.49 -7.01 38.10
C LYS A 215 -7.06 -6.99 36.67
N VAL A 216 -8.23 -6.40 36.48
CA VAL A 216 -8.84 -6.25 35.15
C VAL A 216 -8.05 -5.24 34.31
N GLU A 217 -7.61 -4.13 34.89
CA GLU A 217 -6.77 -3.15 34.19
C GLU A 217 -5.38 -3.72 33.88
N GLU A 218 -4.76 -4.48 34.79
CA GLU A 218 -3.47 -5.17 34.53
C GLU A 218 -3.58 -6.12 33.31
N MET A 219 -4.64 -6.93 33.26
CA MET A 219 -4.90 -7.81 32.12
C MET A 219 -5.08 -7.05 30.81
N LYS A 220 -5.80 -5.93 30.86
CA LYS A 220 -6.03 -5.09 29.69
C LYS A 220 -4.72 -4.51 29.17
N ASP A 221 -3.88 -3.99 30.05
CA ASP A 221 -2.55 -3.46 29.69
C ASP A 221 -1.66 -4.53 29.05
N ASP A 222 -1.68 -5.76 29.56
CA ASP A 222 -0.89 -6.85 28.99
C ASP A 222 -1.39 -7.29 27.61
N LEU A 223 -2.71 -7.35 27.41
CA LEU A 223 -3.31 -7.60 26.08
C LEU A 223 -2.94 -6.49 25.07
N GLU A 224 -2.99 -5.22 25.49
CA GLU A 224 -2.62 -4.09 24.64
C GLU A 224 -1.14 -4.16 24.21
N LYS A 225 -0.23 -4.54 25.11
CA LYS A 225 1.20 -4.75 24.78
C LYS A 225 1.39 -5.86 23.75
N GLU A 226 0.71 -7.00 23.90
CA GLU A 226 0.84 -8.10 22.94
C GLU A 226 0.24 -7.74 21.56
N PHE A 227 -0.88 -7.01 21.53
CA PHE A 227 -1.45 -6.51 20.26
C PHE A 227 -0.55 -5.48 19.58
N ALA A 228 0.18 -4.66 20.32
CA ALA A 228 1.17 -3.74 19.75
C ALA A 228 2.29 -4.48 18.98
N LYS A 229 2.79 -5.60 19.51
CA LYS A 229 3.82 -6.43 18.84
C LYS A 229 3.35 -7.00 17.50
N ILE A 230 2.08 -7.38 17.41
CA ILE A 230 1.47 -7.86 16.16
C ILE A 230 1.40 -6.72 15.13
N ASN A 231 0.97 -5.52 15.56
CA ASN A 231 0.90 -4.35 14.69
C ASN A 231 2.26 -3.95 14.10
N ASP A 232 3.33 -3.98 14.91
CA ASP A 232 4.69 -3.69 14.44
C ASP A 232 5.18 -4.69 13.40
N SER A 233 4.82 -5.96 13.55
CA SER A 233 5.16 -7.03 12.60
C SER A 233 4.45 -6.82 11.26
N ILE A 234 3.19 -6.38 11.26
CA ILE A 234 2.43 -6.04 10.05
C ILE A 234 3.05 -4.84 9.33
N ALA A 235 3.55 -3.84 10.07
CA ALA A 235 4.21 -2.67 9.49
C ALA A 235 5.45 -3.04 8.65
N SER A 236 6.17 -4.10 9.04
CA SER A 236 7.30 -4.62 8.27
C SER A 236 6.87 -5.26 6.95
N PHE A 237 5.73 -5.96 6.94
CA PHE A 237 5.16 -6.52 5.71
C PHE A 237 4.69 -5.42 4.74
N ARG A 238 4.10 -4.33 5.24
CA ARG A 238 3.68 -3.18 4.41
C ARG A 238 4.82 -2.53 3.63
N LYS A 239 6.05 -2.63 4.14
CA LYS A 239 7.25 -2.05 3.49
C LYS A 239 7.83 -2.96 2.41
N TYR A 240 7.42 -4.22 2.34
CA TYR A 240 7.97 -5.18 1.40
C TYR A 240 7.16 -5.21 0.10
N GLN A 241 7.74 -4.63 -0.96
CA GLN A 241 7.23 -4.78 -2.32
C GLN A 241 8.20 -5.64 -3.13
N PRO A 242 7.75 -6.76 -3.73
CA PRO A 242 8.59 -7.52 -4.66
C PRO A 242 9.05 -6.64 -5.82
N SER A 243 10.35 -6.36 -5.90
CA SER A 243 10.93 -5.56 -6.99
C SER A 243 11.44 -6.47 -8.11
N LEU A 244 10.91 -6.30 -9.31
CA LEU A 244 11.54 -6.86 -10.52
C LEU A 244 12.79 -6.03 -10.87
N LYS A 245 13.81 -6.66 -11.47
CA LYS A 245 15.01 -5.94 -11.93
C LYS A 245 14.58 -4.78 -12.83
N LYS A 246 14.91 -3.55 -12.42
CA LYS A 246 14.65 -2.34 -13.20
C LYS A 246 15.43 -2.42 -14.51
N ILE A 247 14.74 -2.33 -15.64
CA ILE A 247 15.39 -2.16 -16.95
C ILE A 247 16.06 -0.77 -16.94
N PRO A 248 17.31 -0.62 -17.42
CA PRO A 248 17.97 0.68 -17.50
C PRO A 248 17.10 1.69 -18.26
N GLN A 249 16.87 2.86 -17.66
CA GLN A 249 15.91 3.89 -18.09
C GLN A 249 16.13 4.48 -19.50
N GLN A 250 17.17 4.08 -20.24
CA GLN A 250 17.45 4.65 -21.56
C GLN A 250 16.48 4.20 -22.67
N GLN A 251 15.68 3.14 -22.49
CA GLN A 251 14.72 2.68 -23.51
C GLN A 251 13.24 2.94 -23.18
N GLN A 252 12.89 3.38 -21.96
CA GLN A 252 11.49 3.63 -21.60
C GLN A 252 10.94 5.00 -22.04
N ILE A 253 11.81 5.94 -22.44
CA ILE A 253 11.39 7.29 -22.82
C ILE A 253 10.74 7.33 -24.23
N GLN A 254 11.04 6.39 -25.13
CA GLN A 254 10.53 6.45 -26.52
C GLN A 254 9.21 5.72 -26.78
N GLN A 255 8.76 4.79 -25.92
CA GLN A 255 7.54 4.01 -26.21
C GLN A 255 6.32 4.38 -25.36
N GLN A 256 6.44 5.16 -24.28
CA GLN A 256 5.28 5.61 -23.50
C GLN A 256 4.65 6.94 -23.98
N GLN A 257 5.22 7.61 -24.99
CA GLN A 257 4.68 8.89 -25.46
C GLN A 257 3.62 8.80 -26.57
N GLN A 258 3.31 7.62 -27.15
CA GLN A 258 2.40 7.59 -28.30
C GLN A 258 1.00 7.01 -28.08
N GLN A 259 0.68 6.28 -26.99
CA GLN A 259 -0.68 5.74 -26.80
C GLN A 259 -1.13 5.62 -25.34
N GLN A 260 -0.91 6.66 -24.53
CA GLN A 260 -1.83 6.91 -23.42
C GLN A 260 -2.52 8.25 -23.67
N PRO A 261 -3.87 8.33 -23.61
CA PRO A 261 -4.49 9.63 -23.42
C PRO A 261 -3.87 10.16 -22.12
N THR A 262 -3.30 11.36 -22.19
CA THR A 262 -2.74 12.07 -21.05
C THR A 262 -3.81 12.09 -19.96
N LYS A 263 -3.75 11.12 -19.03
CA LYS A 263 -4.33 11.30 -17.71
C LYS A 263 -3.51 12.45 -17.16
N LYS A 264 -4.00 13.69 -17.35
CA LYS A 264 -3.64 14.82 -16.50
C LYS A 264 -3.63 14.22 -15.10
N GLN A 265 -2.46 14.04 -14.50
CA GLN A 265 -2.43 13.72 -13.07
C GLN A 265 -3.32 14.78 -12.45
N GLN A 266 -4.40 14.35 -11.81
CA GLN A 266 -5.35 15.28 -11.25
C GLN A 266 -4.60 16.00 -10.14
N GLN A 267 -4.25 17.26 -10.41
CA GLN A 267 -3.43 18.07 -9.55
C GLN A 267 -4.27 18.63 -8.43
N LEU A 268 -3.62 18.77 -7.28
CA LEU A 268 -4.27 19.17 -6.06
C LEU A 268 -4.86 20.58 -6.23
N LYS A 269 -6.18 20.68 -6.14
CA LYS A 269 -6.86 21.98 -6.14
C LYS A 269 -6.84 22.61 -4.76
N PHE A 270 -6.69 23.92 -4.73
CA PHE A 270 -6.67 24.73 -3.51
C PHE A 270 -7.91 25.63 -3.40
N TYR A 271 -8.33 25.88 -2.17
CA TYR A 271 -9.53 26.64 -1.83
C TYR A 271 -9.27 27.54 -0.62
N LYS A 272 -10.00 28.64 -0.54
CA LYS A 272 -9.94 29.58 0.59
C LYS A 272 -10.61 28.97 1.82
N SER A 273 -10.04 29.26 2.99
CA SER A 273 -10.66 28.95 4.29
C SER A 273 -11.74 29.96 4.67
N ASP A 274 -12.78 29.51 5.39
CA ASP A 274 -13.70 30.40 6.12
C ASP A 274 -13.24 30.67 7.56
N PHE A 275 -12.20 29.98 8.03
CA PHE A 275 -11.58 30.24 9.34
C PHE A 275 -11.11 31.69 9.39
N ASN A 276 -11.49 32.43 10.42
CA ASN A 276 -11.18 33.86 10.55
C ASN A 276 -11.52 34.66 9.27
N SER A 277 -12.79 34.55 8.84
CA SER A 277 -13.24 35.01 7.51
C SER A 277 -12.93 36.47 7.16
N TYR A 278 -12.68 37.35 8.14
CA TYR A 278 -12.24 38.73 7.90
C TYR A 278 -10.89 38.78 7.16
N ASP A 279 -9.97 37.90 7.52
CA ASP A 279 -8.62 37.85 6.93
C ASP A 279 -8.62 37.12 5.58
N ASN A 280 -9.48 36.10 5.43
CA ASN A 280 -9.50 35.22 4.27
C ASN A 280 -10.41 35.67 3.10
N LYS A 281 -11.31 36.66 3.27
CA LYS A 281 -12.35 37.01 2.27
C LYS A 281 -11.96 37.96 1.13
N GLY A 282 -10.73 38.47 1.04
CA GLY A 282 -10.42 39.43 -0.05
C GLY A 282 -8.96 39.75 -0.32
N LYS A 283 -8.02 39.12 0.38
CA LYS A 283 -6.61 39.58 0.44
C LYS A 283 -5.61 38.68 -0.28
N PHE A 284 -6.13 37.65 -0.95
CA PHE A 284 -5.35 36.76 -1.81
C PHE A 284 -6.24 36.12 -2.89
N GLU A 285 -5.62 35.66 -3.97
CA GLU A 285 -6.27 34.98 -5.10
C GLU A 285 -5.70 33.58 -5.25
N ILE A 286 -6.57 32.60 -5.49
CA ILE A 286 -6.18 31.25 -5.90
C ILE A 286 -6.70 31.06 -7.32
N ASP A 287 -5.81 30.76 -8.24
CA ASP A 287 -6.15 30.34 -9.59
C ASP A 287 -5.65 28.90 -9.77
N ASN A 288 -6.58 27.94 -9.73
CA ASN A 288 -6.24 26.53 -9.88
C ASN A 288 -5.85 26.16 -11.32
N ASP A 289 -6.30 26.93 -12.31
CA ASP A 289 -6.00 26.67 -13.72
C ASP A 289 -4.61 27.20 -14.08
N ALA A 290 -4.28 28.42 -13.62
CA ALA A 290 -2.93 28.98 -13.73
C ALA A 290 -1.96 28.43 -12.67
N ARG A 291 -2.47 27.71 -11.67
CA ARG A 291 -1.74 27.15 -10.53
C ARG A 291 -0.96 28.19 -9.74
N THR A 292 -1.61 29.32 -9.50
CA THR A 292 -1.01 30.45 -8.78
C THR A 292 -1.78 30.77 -7.53
N ILE A 293 -1.04 31.19 -6.50
CA ILE A 293 -1.61 31.85 -5.33
C ILE A 293 -0.93 33.21 -5.19
N LYS A 294 -1.73 34.29 -5.21
CA LYS A 294 -1.24 35.67 -5.13
C LYS A 294 -1.67 36.29 -3.82
N PHE A 295 -0.71 36.66 -2.98
CA PHE A 295 -0.93 37.26 -1.66
C PHE A 295 -0.77 38.77 -1.71
N LYS A 296 -1.89 39.50 -1.61
CA LYS A 296 -1.93 40.96 -1.77
C LYS A 296 -1.81 41.72 -0.45
N SER A 297 -1.95 41.05 0.71
CA SER A 297 -1.91 41.68 2.04
C SER A 297 -0.99 40.95 3.02
N ASP A 298 -0.77 41.60 4.16
CA ASP A 298 -0.03 41.27 5.38
C ASP A 298 -0.84 40.50 6.44
N TRP A 299 -1.93 39.83 6.05
CA TRP A 299 -2.82 39.14 7.00
C TRP A 299 -2.69 37.63 6.92
N TYR A 300 -3.04 36.98 8.04
CA TYR A 300 -3.02 35.53 8.18
C TYR A 300 -3.98 34.86 7.20
N THR A 301 -3.40 34.13 6.25
CA THR A 301 -4.13 33.43 5.21
C THR A 301 -4.11 31.92 5.46
N HIS A 302 -5.27 31.29 5.30
CA HIS A 302 -5.43 29.84 5.41
C HIS A 302 -6.02 29.30 4.11
N ILE A 303 -5.31 28.38 3.49
CA ILE A 303 -5.67 27.73 2.22
C ILE A 303 -5.69 26.24 2.45
N TYR A 304 -6.65 25.54 1.86
CA TYR A 304 -6.76 24.08 1.95
C TYR A 304 -6.82 23.45 0.58
N SER A 305 -6.30 22.24 0.48
CA SER A 305 -6.53 21.39 -0.68
C SER A 305 -7.95 20.79 -0.70
N GLU A 306 -8.28 20.12 -1.80
CA GLU A 306 -9.27 19.05 -1.79
C GLU A 306 -8.87 17.90 -0.85
N ASN A 307 -9.82 16.97 -0.61
CA ASN A 307 -9.59 15.81 0.24
C ASN A 307 -8.50 14.91 -0.34
N LEU A 308 -7.60 14.46 0.52
CA LEU A 308 -6.46 13.64 0.19
C LEU A 308 -6.80 12.15 0.28
N GLN A 309 -6.16 11.35 -0.58
CA GLN A 309 -6.16 9.89 -0.54
C GLN A 309 -5.01 9.43 0.36
N GLN A 310 -5.31 8.52 1.28
CA GLN A 310 -4.39 8.16 2.37
C GLN A 310 -3.13 7.44 1.86
N GLU A 311 -3.31 6.56 0.89
CA GLU A 311 -2.27 5.72 0.27
C GLU A 311 -1.40 6.50 -0.74
N LYS A 312 -1.87 7.67 -1.19
CA LYS A 312 -1.21 8.44 -2.25
C LYS A 312 -0.07 9.29 -1.67
N GLU A 313 1.08 9.21 -2.33
CA GLU A 313 2.16 10.17 -2.13
C GLU A 313 1.92 11.40 -3.00
N TYR A 314 2.02 12.58 -2.40
CA TYR A 314 1.84 13.85 -3.05
C TYR A 314 3.18 14.56 -3.14
N HIS A 315 3.44 15.16 -4.31
CA HIS A 315 4.63 15.96 -4.57
C HIS A 315 4.19 17.28 -5.18
N LEU A 316 4.34 18.36 -4.41
CA LEU A 316 4.08 19.72 -4.86
C LEU A 316 5.41 20.40 -5.12
N ARG A 317 5.59 20.92 -6.33
CA ARG A 317 6.75 21.72 -6.69
C ARG A 317 6.29 23.15 -6.89
N PHE A 318 7.00 24.13 -6.35
CA PHE A 318 6.64 25.53 -6.53
C PHE A 318 7.85 26.46 -6.52
N THR A 319 7.69 27.61 -7.15
CA THR A 319 8.59 28.76 -6.99
C THR A 319 7.83 29.90 -6.34
N MET A 320 8.56 30.86 -5.74
CA MET A 320 7.94 32.08 -5.21
C MET A 320 8.61 33.33 -5.76
N ASP A 321 7.82 34.39 -5.89
CA ASP A 321 8.27 35.76 -6.11
C ASP A 321 7.99 36.55 -4.83
N THR A 322 8.99 36.69 -3.97
CA THR A 322 8.88 37.36 -2.67
C THR A 322 9.22 38.85 -2.74
N LYS A 323 9.57 39.37 -3.94
CA LYS A 323 10.14 40.70 -4.15
C LYS A 323 11.42 40.92 -3.32
N ASN A 324 12.21 39.86 -3.19
CA ASN A 324 13.43 39.76 -2.38
C ASN A 324 13.21 40.01 -0.87
N ASN A 325 12.00 39.76 -0.36
CA ASN A 325 11.64 39.98 1.05
C ASN A 325 11.26 38.68 1.78
N VAL A 326 11.95 37.58 1.47
CA VAL A 326 11.65 36.24 2.03
C VAL A 326 11.71 36.20 3.56
N GLU A 327 12.57 37.02 4.19
CA GLU A 327 12.71 37.10 5.66
C GLU A 327 11.45 37.60 6.37
N ASN A 328 10.60 38.36 5.67
CA ASN A 328 9.35 38.88 6.21
C ASN A 328 8.17 37.94 6.00
N ILE A 329 8.39 36.73 5.49
CA ILE A 329 7.34 35.77 5.18
C ILE A 329 7.28 34.69 6.25
N PHE A 330 6.07 34.38 6.68
CA PHE A 330 5.74 33.15 7.37
C PHE A 330 5.02 32.22 6.38
N LEU A 331 5.60 31.06 6.09
CA LEU A 331 4.96 30.03 5.28
C LEU A 331 5.05 28.69 6.00
N ALA A 332 3.92 28.02 6.16
CA ALA A 332 3.87 26.67 6.69
C ALA A 332 2.93 25.77 5.90
N PHE A 333 3.30 24.50 5.81
CA PHE A 333 2.46 23.44 5.28
C PHE A 333 2.00 22.54 6.42
N SER A 334 0.73 22.13 6.40
CA SER A 334 0.15 21.31 7.45
C SER A 334 -0.75 20.21 6.91
N LEU A 335 -0.75 19.05 7.55
CA LEU A 335 -1.78 18.03 7.36
C LEU A 335 -2.78 18.09 8.51
N THR A 336 -4.05 18.29 8.15
CA THR A 336 -5.14 18.47 9.12
C THR A 336 -6.42 17.78 8.66
N SER A 337 -7.44 17.82 9.52
CA SER A 337 -8.77 17.25 9.25
C SER A 337 -9.59 18.14 8.32
N GLY A 338 -10.15 17.55 7.27
CA GLY A 338 -11.14 18.20 6.39
C GLY A 338 -12.35 18.72 7.18
N ASN A 339 -12.81 17.96 8.17
CA ASN A 339 -13.95 18.30 9.02
C ASN A 339 -13.69 19.49 9.97
N LYS A 340 -12.41 19.79 10.26
CA LYS A 340 -12.03 20.90 11.14
C LYS A 340 -11.38 22.07 10.40
N LYS A 341 -11.40 22.07 9.06
CA LYS A 341 -10.71 23.07 8.25
C LYS A 341 -11.12 24.51 8.58
N ASN A 342 -12.40 24.75 8.92
CA ASN A 342 -12.88 26.09 9.24
C ASN A 342 -12.95 26.41 10.75
N SER A 343 -12.49 25.51 11.63
CA SER A 343 -12.67 25.65 13.09
C SER A 343 -11.38 25.85 13.89
N LYS A 344 -10.20 25.74 13.26
CA LYS A 344 -8.90 25.92 13.94
C LYS A 344 -7.79 26.40 13.01
N SER A 345 -6.71 26.88 13.62
CA SER A 345 -5.48 27.25 12.92
C SER A 345 -4.76 26.04 12.34
N LEU A 346 -4.06 26.23 11.22
CA LEU A 346 -3.20 25.23 10.59
C LEU A 346 -1.90 24.94 11.35
N LEU A 347 -1.58 25.74 12.38
CA LEU A 347 -0.37 25.58 13.19
C LEU A 347 -0.61 24.74 14.47
N THR A 348 -1.68 23.94 14.52
CA THR A 348 -2.00 23.11 15.69
C THR A 348 -1.68 21.63 15.53
N ASP A 349 -1.63 21.13 14.29
CA ASP A 349 -1.53 19.70 13.97
C ASP A 349 -0.10 19.32 13.51
N HIS A 350 0.01 18.48 12.48
CA HIS A 350 1.26 18.18 11.80
C HIS A 350 1.56 19.32 10.86
N TYR A 351 2.56 20.14 11.16
CA TYR A 351 2.97 21.22 10.27
C TYR A 351 4.48 21.39 10.26
N VAL A 352 4.97 21.88 9.13
CA VAL A 352 6.36 22.32 8.94
C VAL A 352 6.34 23.77 8.47
N THR A 353 7.08 24.61 9.17
CA THR A 353 7.29 26.02 8.85
C THR A 353 8.53 26.14 7.98
N VAL A 354 8.33 26.56 6.73
CA VAL A 354 9.38 26.77 5.72
C VAL A 354 10.08 28.10 5.94
N PHE A 355 9.30 29.17 6.11
CA PHE A 355 9.78 30.51 6.45
C PHE A 355 9.16 30.95 7.77
N TYR A 356 9.97 31.47 8.68
CA TYR A 356 9.56 31.98 9.99
C TYR A 356 10.27 33.31 10.25
N TYR A 357 9.67 34.21 11.03
CA TYR A 357 10.20 35.56 11.30
C TYR A 357 11.60 35.60 11.93
N ASN A 358 12.03 34.52 12.60
CA ASN A 358 13.39 34.40 13.17
C ASN A 358 14.34 33.56 12.27
N GLY A 359 13.93 33.24 11.05
CA GLY A 359 14.69 32.47 10.06
C GLY A 359 14.72 30.96 10.29
N ASN A 360 14.38 30.46 11.47
CA ASN A 360 14.44 29.02 11.77
C ASN A 360 13.21 28.28 11.25
N SER A 361 13.44 27.16 10.56
CA SER A 361 12.39 26.18 10.32
C SER A 361 12.00 25.48 11.61
N SER A 362 10.71 25.19 11.76
CA SER A 362 10.15 24.52 12.94
C SER A 362 9.01 23.63 12.50
N ALA A 363 8.74 22.59 13.29
CA ALA A 363 7.64 21.70 13.01
C ALA A 363 6.98 21.25 14.31
N LYS A 364 5.73 20.77 14.18
CA LYS A 364 4.97 20.17 15.28
C LYS A 364 4.27 18.91 14.79
N GLY A 365 3.94 18.03 15.74
CA GLY A 365 3.20 16.79 15.49
C GLY A 365 4.07 15.57 15.25
N GLY A 366 5.39 15.67 15.39
CA GLY A 366 6.28 14.58 14.99
C GLY A 366 7.74 14.77 15.37
N GLU A 367 8.56 13.80 14.99
CA GLU A 367 10.02 13.91 14.98
C GLU A 367 10.45 14.76 13.78
N PHE A 368 11.12 15.89 14.04
CA PHE A 368 11.57 16.82 13.01
C PHE A 368 13.09 16.74 12.84
N LYS A 369 13.54 16.53 11.60
CA LYS A 369 14.95 16.47 11.21
C LYS A 369 15.24 17.49 10.13
N VAL A 370 16.41 18.10 10.21
CA VAL A 370 16.94 19.02 9.21
C VAL A 370 18.35 18.56 8.84
N GLU A 371 18.61 18.45 7.55
CA GLU A 371 19.91 18.14 6.97
C GLU A 371 20.32 19.29 6.03
N GLY A 372 21.60 19.67 6.05
CA GLY A 372 22.11 20.81 5.28
C GLY A 372 21.92 22.14 6.01
N LYS A 373 21.57 23.20 5.25
CA LYS A 373 21.30 24.52 5.84
C LYS A 373 20.03 24.51 6.65
N GLU A 374 20.06 25.10 7.84
CA GLU A 374 18.89 25.16 8.74
C GLU A 374 17.79 26.12 8.25
N LYS A 375 18.16 27.11 7.43
CA LYS A 375 17.29 28.22 7.04
C LYS A 375 17.18 28.32 5.52
N PHE A 376 15.97 28.17 5.00
CA PHE A 376 15.71 28.41 3.57
C PHE A 376 16.01 29.86 3.16
N THR A 377 15.80 30.83 4.07
CA THR A 377 16.04 32.26 3.79
C THR A 377 17.49 32.59 3.43
N GLU A 378 18.46 31.76 3.81
CA GLU A 378 19.89 32.02 3.54
C GLU A 378 20.31 31.78 2.09
N PHE A 379 19.52 31.04 1.31
CA PHE A 379 19.88 30.67 -0.05
C PHE A 379 18.72 30.78 -1.04
N PHE A 380 17.49 30.99 -0.55
CA PHE A 380 16.32 31.17 -1.39
C PHE A 380 16.48 32.37 -2.34
N LYS A 381 16.20 32.14 -3.63
CA LYS A 381 16.21 33.15 -4.68
C LYS A 381 14.86 33.17 -5.40
N ASP A 382 14.28 34.35 -5.51
CA ASP A 382 13.00 34.57 -6.19
C ASP A 382 13.00 33.95 -7.60
N LYS A 383 11.95 33.18 -7.90
CA LYS A 383 11.73 32.48 -9.18
C LYS A 383 12.83 31.53 -9.65
N GLN A 384 13.86 31.30 -8.84
CA GLN A 384 14.98 30.41 -9.16
C GLN A 384 14.97 29.17 -8.27
N THR A 385 14.74 29.36 -6.97
CA THR A 385 14.65 28.23 -6.04
C THR A 385 13.32 27.51 -6.23
N ILE A 386 13.40 26.25 -6.65
CA ILE A 386 12.26 25.34 -6.72
C ILE A 386 12.16 24.63 -5.38
N MET A 387 11.03 24.80 -4.71
CA MET A 387 10.70 24.17 -3.45
C MET A 387 9.84 22.93 -3.71
N ASN A 388 10.16 21.84 -3.04
CA ASN A 388 9.45 20.58 -3.09
C ASN A 388 8.78 20.35 -1.74
N VAL A 389 7.50 19.99 -1.75
CA VAL A 389 6.76 19.48 -0.59
C VAL A 389 6.28 18.08 -0.95
N VAL A 390 6.88 17.07 -0.33
CA VAL A 390 6.53 15.66 -0.54
C VAL A 390 5.92 15.14 0.73
N PHE A 391 4.72 14.55 0.67
CA PHE A 391 4.10 13.98 1.85
C PHE A 391 3.29 12.74 1.51
N ASN A 392 3.16 11.86 2.50
CA ASN A 392 2.32 10.70 2.42
C ASN A 392 1.70 10.44 3.80
N ILE A 393 0.39 10.32 3.83
CA ILE A 393 -0.38 10.16 5.06
C ILE A 393 -0.13 8.78 5.66
N GLU A 394 -0.25 7.71 4.86
CA GLU A 394 -0.06 6.33 5.31
C GLU A 394 1.37 6.06 5.80
N LYS A 395 2.37 6.59 5.10
CA LYS A 395 3.79 6.51 5.46
C LYS A 395 4.19 7.53 6.54
N GLN A 396 3.26 8.37 6.98
CA GLN A 396 3.40 9.29 8.09
C GLN A 396 4.57 10.28 7.99
N PHE A 397 4.74 10.93 6.85
CA PHE A 397 5.79 11.95 6.71
C PHE A 397 5.41 13.16 5.85
N MET A 398 6.12 14.26 6.09
CA MET A 398 6.21 15.43 5.22
C MET A 398 7.68 15.83 5.08
N GLU A 399 8.14 16.00 3.84
CA GLU A 399 9.47 16.40 3.46
C GLU A 399 9.41 17.72 2.68
N ILE A 400 10.31 18.66 3.01
CA ILE A 400 10.43 19.94 2.34
C ILE A 400 11.90 20.18 1.99
N TYR A 401 12.18 20.39 0.71
CA TYR A 401 13.55 20.57 0.21
C TYR A 401 13.59 21.37 -1.10
N ASP A 402 14.71 22.01 -1.39
CA ASP A 402 14.97 22.60 -2.70
C ASP A 402 15.54 21.57 -3.70
N ASP A 403 15.43 21.82 -5.00
CA ASP A 403 15.92 20.88 -6.05
C ASP A 403 17.43 20.54 -5.91
N ASP A 404 18.24 21.47 -5.40
CA ASP A 404 19.68 21.26 -5.14
C ASP A 404 19.95 20.59 -3.78
N LYS A 405 18.90 20.33 -2.99
CA LYS A 405 18.94 19.78 -1.61
C LYS A 405 19.93 20.51 -0.70
N ILE A 406 20.02 21.84 -0.85
CA ILE A 406 20.81 22.69 0.04
C ILE A 406 20.25 22.62 1.48
N SER A 407 18.91 22.52 1.60
CA SER A 407 18.22 22.18 2.85
C SER A 407 17.21 21.07 2.61
N TYR A 408 17.23 20.06 3.48
CA TYR A 408 16.26 18.99 3.51
C TYR A 408 15.63 18.89 4.89
N GLN A 409 14.32 19.02 4.95
CA GLN A 409 13.56 19.01 6.19
C GLN A 409 12.56 17.87 6.15
N LYS A 410 12.49 17.09 7.23
CA LYS A 410 11.59 15.95 7.34
C LYS A 410 10.88 15.95 8.67
N LEU A 411 9.56 15.92 8.61
CA LEU A 411 8.68 15.66 9.74
C LEU A 411 8.12 14.24 9.63
N THR A 412 8.40 13.39 10.61
CA THR A 412 7.78 12.07 10.76
C THR A 412 6.67 12.16 11.81
N PHE A 413 5.43 11.88 11.44
CA PHE A 413 4.26 12.10 12.31
C PHE A 413 4.21 11.11 13.47
N ASN A 414 3.80 11.58 14.66
CA ASN A 414 3.59 10.70 15.81
C ASN A 414 2.24 9.98 15.66
N GLN A 415 2.21 8.66 15.92
CA GLN A 415 1.04 7.79 15.67
C GLN A 415 -0.26 8.15 16.43
N ASN A 416 -0.21 9.03 17.43
CA ASN A 416 -1.22 9.07 18.47
C ASN A 416 -2.43 10.01 18.28
N ASN A 417 -2.59 10.77 17.19
CA ASN A 417 -3.65 11.81 17.19
C ASN A 417 -4.58 11.94 15.98
N ASN A 418 -4.34 11.29 14.83
CA ASN A 418 -5.03 11.70 13.60
C ASN A 418 -5.69 10.54 12.82
N ASN A 419 -6.66 9.87 13.45
CA ASN A 419 -7.71 9.16 12.70
C ASN A 419 -8.74 10.18 12.18
N PHE A 420 -8.31 11.08 11.30
CA PHE A 420 -9.26 11.94 10.60
C PHE A 420 -9.82 11.16 9.40
N GLU A 421 -11.15 11.01 9.36
CA GLU A 421 -11.86 10.39 8.24
C GLU A 421 -11.58 11.11 6.91
N GLU A 422 -11.41 12.43 6.96
CA GLU A 422 -10.98 13.26 5.83
C GLU A 422 -9.72 14.04 6.18
N GLN A 423 -8.71 13.98 5.33
CA GLN A 423 -7.45 14.71 5.47
C GLN A 423 -7.23 15.68 4.32
N ILE A 424 -6.67 16.83 4.63
CA ILE A 424 -6.37 17.91 3.68
C ILE A 424 -4.97 18.47 3.94
N LEU A 425 -4.35 19.00 2.89
CA LEU A 425 -3.16 19.83 3.00
C LEU A 425 -3.59 21.27 3.23
N GLY A 426 -3.10 21.86 4.31
CA GLY A 426 -3.20 23.27 4.62
C GLY A 426 -1.95 24.04 4.23
N ILE A 427 -2.12 25.24 3.70
CA ILE A 427 -1.07 26.24 3.54
C ILE A 427 -1.44 27.43 4.43
N TYR A 428 -0.56 27.71 5.39
CA TYR A 428 -0.64 28.91 6.21
C TYR A 428 0.37 29.92 5.68
N TYR A 429 -0.10 31.14 5.45
CA TYR A 429 0.74 32.22 4.98
C TYR A 429 0.50 33.49 5.79
N ASN A 430 1.56 34.18 6.14
CA ASN A 430 1.53 35.54 6.65
C ASN A 430 2.77 36.29 6.14
N LYS A 431 2.72 37.61 6.08
CA LYS A 431 3.90 38.44 5.80
C LYS A 431 3.85 39.74 6.56
N ILE A 432 5.01 40.32 6.82
CA ILE A 432 5.14 41.71 7.28
C ILE A 432 5.46 42.59 6.07
N GLY A 433 4.61 43.57 5.77
CA GLY A 433 4.82 44.57 4.70
C GLY A 433 3.84 44.47 3.52
N ILE A 434 3.98 45.40 2.56
CA ILE A 434 2.97 45.68 1.51
C ILE A 434 3.24 45.02 0.14
N SER A 435 4.38 44.38 -0.08
CA SER A 435 4.72 43.82 -1.41
C SER A 435 3.95 42.54 -1.71
N GLN A 436 3.32 42.44 -2.88
CA GLN A 436 2.66 41.21 -3.33
C GLN A 436 3.66 40.04 -3.39
N VAL A 437 3.22 38.86 -2.93
CA VAL A 437 3.99 37.62 -3.04
C VAL A 437 3.19 36.61 -3.87
N ASP A 438 3.85 35.97 -4.82
CA ASP A 438 3.22 34.98 -5.69
C ASP A 438 3.86 33.61 -5.47
N ILE A 439 3.04 32.58 -5.29
CA ILE A 439 3.44 31.16 -5.36
C ILE A 439 2.96 30.62 -6.71
N GLN A 440 3.88 30.03 -7.48
CA GLN A 440 3.59 29.34 -8.72
C GLN A 440 3.92 27.86 -8.56
N PHE A 441 2.91 26.99 -8.62
CA PHE A 441 3.12 25.54 -8.66
C PHE A 441 3.52 25.10 -10.07
N ILE A 442 4.46 24.16 -10.15
CA ILE A 442 5.06 23.63 -11.39
C ILE A 442 5.01 22.09 -11.40
N ASP A 443 5.13 21.49 -12.58
CA ASP A 443 5.17 20.03 -12.78
C ASP A 443 6.59 19.48 -12.65
#